data_AF-A0A8J2MRK8-F1
#
_entry.id   AF-A0A8J2MRK8-F1
#
_cell.length_a   1.000
_cell.length_b   1.000
_cell.length_c   1.000
_cell.angle_alpha   90.00
_cell.angle_beta   90.00
_cell.angle_gamma   90.00
#
_symmetry.space_group_name_H-M   'P 1'
#
loop_
_entity.id
_entity.type
_entity.pdbx_description
1 polymer ?
#
loop_
_entity_poly.entity_id
_entity_poly.type
_entity_poly.pdbx_seq_one_letter_code
_entity_poly.pdbx_strand_id
1 'polypeptide(L)'
;MKNKSFINNDREFLPKEIGVTSLINGDTAHWILTPEFLFNLLSEERQLENNALTRKHGLEWYDGESMIKYVHTQLRYFCQNSMKIYTRGRAQKSYLESLLCRPVIN
;
A
#
# COMPACT_ATOMS: atom_id res chain seq x y z
N MET A 1 1.53 19.79 1.59
CA MET A 1 0.55 18.78 1.10
C MET A 1 0.16 17.90 2.28
N LYS A 2 -1.14 17.72 2.57
CA LYS A 2 -1.57 16.78 3.62
C LYS A 2 -1.23 15.35 3.17
N ASN A 3 -0.43 14.63 3.96
CA ASN A 3 -0.17 13.22 3.74
C ASN A 3 -1.52 12.47 3.71
N LYS A 4 -1.65 11.52 2.78
CA LYS A 4 -2.87 10.69 2.58
C LYS A 4 -2.60 9.22 2.83
N SER A 5 -1.38 8.87 3.24
CA SER A 5 -0.92 7.51 3.37
C SER A 5 -0.30 7.30 4.74
N PHE A 6 -0.43 6.09 5.26
CA PHE A 6 0.29 5.68 6.45
C PHE A 6 1.79 5.75 6.23
N ILE A 7 2.51 6.11 7.28
CA ILE A 7 3.96 6.24 7.25
C ILE A 7 4.61 5.76 8.55
N ASN A 8 5.86 5.32 8.45
CA ASN A 8 6.69 4.97 9.61
C ASN A 8 7.42 6.21 10.18
N ASN A 9 8.31 5.98 11.15
CA ASN A 9 9.13 7.03 11.78
C ASN A 9 10.07 7.72 10.79
N ASP A 10 10.52 7.02 9.76
CA ASP A 10 11.39 7.53 8.69
C ASP A 10 10.60 8.22 7.56
N ARG A 11 9.29 8.40 7.75
CA ARG A 11 8.34 8.96 6.77
C ARG A 11 8.22 8.17 5.48
N GLU A 12 8.59 6.90 5.53
CA GLU A 12 8.42 5.98 4.42
C GLU A 12 6.96 5.55 4.31
N PHE A 13 6.49 5.38 3.08
CA PHE A 13 5.13 4.95 2.78
C PHE A 13 4.89 3.52 3.27
N LEU A 14 3.80 3.33 4.02
CA LEU A 14 3.32 2.02 4.44
C LEU A 14 2.01 1.71 3.69
N PRO A 15 1.98 0.66 2.85
CA PRO A 15 0.74 0.22 2.23
C PRO A 15 -0.17 -0.39 3.30
N LYS A 16 -1.42 0.07 3.35
CA LYS A 16 -2.47 -0.52 4.21
C LYS A 16 -3.57 -1.21 3.43
N GLU A 17 -3.76 -0.83 2.18
CA GLU A 17 -4.75 -1.40 1.29
C GLU A 17 -4.17 -1.43 -0.12
N ILE A 18 -4.34 -2.54 -0.82
CA ILE A 18 -3.91 -2.71 -2.19
C ILE A 18 -5.06 -3.32 -2.99
N GLY A 19 -5.56 -2.56 -3.96
CA GLY A 19 -6.46 -3.04 -5.00
C GLY A 19 -5.75 -3.11 -6.34
N VAL A 20 -5.98 -4.18 -7.08
CA VAL A 20 -5.47 -4.39 -8.44
C VAL A 20 -6.62 -4.79 -9.34
N THR A 21 -6.64 -4.20 -10.54
CA THR A 21 -7.58 -4.56 -11.60
C THR A 21 -6.82 -4.73 -12.90
N SER A 22 -7.03 -5.87 -13.55
CA SER A 22 -6.52 -6.10 -14.90
C SER A 22 -7.44 -5.46 -15.93
N LEU A 23 -6.85 -4.66 -16.83
CA LEU A 23 -7.58 -3.99 -17.91
C LEU A 23 -7.91 -4.93 -19.08
N ILE A 24 -7.28 -6.11 -19.15
CA ILE A 24 -7.43 -7.03 -20.29
C ILE A 24 -8.53 -8.05 -20.03
N ASN A 25 -8.46 -8.73 -18.89
CA ASN A 25 -9.38 -9.82 -18.54
C ASN A 25 -10.38 -9.45 -17.45
N GLY A 26 -10.25 -8.27 -16.83
CA GLY A 26 -11.16 -7.80 -15.79
C GLY A 26 -10.93 -8.40 -14.40
N ASP A 27 -9.90 -9.25 -14.24
CA ASP A 27 -9.59 -9.85 -12.93
C ASP A 27 -9.28 -8.76 -11.91
N THR A 28 -9.81 -8.92 -10.71
CA THR A 28 -9.55 -8.03 -9.58
C THR A 28 -9.00 -8.80 -8.40
N ALA A 29 -8.17 -8.12 -7.62
CA ALA A 29 -7.73 -8.59 -6.33
C ALA A 29 -7.63 -7.41 -5.36
N HIS A 30 -7.86 -7.70 -4.09
CA HIS A 30 -7.90 -6.70 -3.04
C HIS A 30 -7.39 -7.31 -1.74
N TRP A 31 -6.57 -6.55 -1.02
CA TRP A 31 -6.00 -6.95 0.26
C TRP A 31 -5.95 -5.78 1.21
N ILE A 32 -6.36 -5.99 2.46
CA ILE A 32 -6.08 -5.08 3.58
C ILE A 32 -4.92 -5.67 4.38
N LEU A 33 -3.86 -4.87 4.53
CA LEU A 33 -2.58 -5.33 5.06
C LEU A 33 -2.52 -5.20 6.57
N THR A 34 -2.18 -6.31 7.25
CA THR A 34 -1.79 -6.27 8.67
C THR A 34 -0.56 -5.39 8.83
N PRO A 35 -0.49 -4.53 9.87
CA PRO A 35 0.70 -3.72 10.12
C PRO A 35 1.93 -4.61 10.37
N GLU A 36 3.08 -4.24 9.81
CA GLU A 36 4.33 -4.99 9.99
C GLU A 36 4.92 -4.85 11.40
N PHE A 37 4.46 -3.86 12.16
CA PHE A 37 4.94 -3.58 13.51
C PHE A 37 3.85 -2.93 14.38
N LEU A 38 4.05 -3.01 15.69
CA LEU A 38 3.11 -2.48 16.68
C LEU A 38 3.03 -0.95 16.61
N PHE A 39 1.84 -0.40 16.76
CA PHE A 39 1.59 1.05 16.66
C PHE A 39 2.40 1.87 17.67
N ASN A 40 2.62 1.35 18.88
CA ASN A 40 3.37 2.01 19.93
C ASN A 40 4.88 2.13 19.65
N LEU A 41 5.37 1.52 18.57
CA LEU A 41 6.74 1.70 18.07
C LEU A 41 6.87 2.95 17.18
N LEU A 42 5.76 3.56 16.78
CA LEU A 42 5.76 4.88 16.15
C LEU A 42 6.00 5.99 17.18
N SER A 43 6.63 7.08 16.76
CA SER A 43 6.66 8.32 17.55
C SER A 43 5.24 8.87 17.73
N GLU A 44 5.00 9.61 18.81
CA GLU A 44 3.68 10.21 19.08
C GLU A 44 3.17 11.06 17.91
N GLU A 45 4.06 11.80 17.25
CA GLU A 45 3.74 12.58 16.06
C GLU A 45 3.23 11.69 14.92
N ARG A 46 3.91 10.56 14.63
CA ARG A 46 3.48 9.62 13.58
C ARG A 46 2.18 8.90 13.97
N GLN A 47 1.99 8.59 15.25
CA GLN A 47 0.74 8.02 15.75
C GLN A 47 -0.44 8.97 15.49
N LEU A 48 -0.29 10.26 15.83
CA LEU A 48 -1.32 11.28 15.58
C LEU A 48 -1.61 11.46 14.10
N GLU A 49 -0.57 11.51 13.26
CA GLU A 49 -0.74 11.62 11.81
C GLU A 49 -1.48 10.41 11.22
N ASN A 50 -1.08 9.20 11.58
CA ASN A 50 -1.70 7.97 11.09
C ASN A 50 -3.15 7.83 11.60
N ASN A 51 -3.43 8.12 12.87
CA ASN A 51 -4.80 8.11 13.41
C ASN A 51 -5.70 9.16 12.75
N ALA A 52 -5.15 10.31 12.33
CA ALA A 52 -5.92 11.30 11.59
C ALA A 52 -6.34 10.80 10.19
N LEU A 53 -5.65 9.80 9.63
CA LEU A 53 -6.00 9.19 8.34
C LEU A 53 -7.18 8.23 8.45
N THR A 54 -7.37 7.56 9.59
CA THR A 54 -8.54 6.69 9.83
C THR A 54 -9.85 7.39 9.52
N ARG A 55 -9.99 8.68 9.86
CA ARG A 55 -11.19 9.47 9.52
C ARG A 55 -11.41 9.72 8.02
N LYS A 56 -10.38 9.54 7.19
CA LYS A 56 -10.45 9.77 5.74
C LYS A 56 -10.73 8.50 4.94
N HIS A 57 -10.12 7.39 5.30
CA HIS A 57 -10.22 6.14 4.54
C HIS A 57 -10.87 4.99 5.33
N GLY A 58 -11.24 5.20 6.59
CA GLY A 58 -12.00 4.23 7.39
C GLY A 58 -11.21 3.01 7.87
N LEU A 59 -9.88 3.01 7.74
CA LEU A 59 -9.04 1.91 8.24
C LEU A 59 -8.29 2.35 9.49
N GLU A 60 -8.29 1.50 10.50
CA GLU A 60 -7.45 1.64 11.68
C GLU A 60 -6.05 1.07 11.41
N TRP A 61 -5.10 1.44 12.28
CA TRP A 61 -3.73 0.93 12.18
C TRP A 61 -3.69 -0.60 12.25
N TYR A 62 -4.52 -1.18 13.12
CA TYR A 62 -4.54 -2.62 13.42
C TYR A 62 -5.40 -3.44 12.45
N ASP A 63 -6.13 -2.79 11.55
CA ASP A 63 -6.96 -3.49 10.57
C ASP A 63 -6.10 -4.28 9.58
N GLY A 64 -6.71 -5.29 8.96
CA GLY A 64 -6.14 -6.08 7.89
C GLY A 64 -5.94 -7.54 8.27
N GLU A 65 -6.00 -8.37 7.24
CA GLU A 65 -5.95 -9.82 7.32
C GLU A 65 -4.77 -10.40 6.52
N SER A 66 -4.16 -9.58 5.66
CA SER A 66 -3.14 -10.04 4.72
C SER A 66 -1.74 -9.61 5.13
N MET A 67 -0.82 -10.56 5.23
CA MET A 67 0.59 -10.27 5.46
C MET A 67 1.25 -9.70 4.20
N ILE A 68 2.08 -8.67 4.36
CA ILE A 68 2.72 -7.98 3.22
C ILE A 68 3.54 -8.90 2.32
N LYS A 69 4.27 -9.87 2.90
CA LYS A 69 5.08 -10.83 2.13
C LYS A 69 4.21 -11.71 1.23
N TYR A 70 3.04 -12.12 1.70
CA TYR A 70 2.08 -12.87 0.90
C TYR A 70 1.54 -12.01 -0.25
N VAL A 71 1.11 -10.78 0.06
CA VAL A 71 0.59 -9.84 -0.93
C VAL A 71 1.64 -9.48 -1.99
N HIS A 72 2.91 -9.33 -1.61
CA HIS A 72 4.01 -9.13 -2.57
C HIS A 72 4.12 -10.26 -3.58
N THR A 73 4.04 -11.52 -3.13
CA THR A 73 4.04 -12.68 -4.03
C THR A 73 2.83 -12.66 -4.96
N GLN A 74 1.64 -12.36 -4.44
CA GLN A 74 0.42 -12.27 -5.23
C GLN A 74 0.50 -11.13 -6.26
N LEU A 75 1.01 -9.95 -5.89
CA LEU A 75 1.19 -8.83 -6.79
C LEU A 75 2.14 -9.15 -7.94
N ARG A 76 3.26 -9.81 -7.65
CA ARG A 76 4.19 -10.26 -8.70
C ARG A 76 3.52 -11.23 -9.65
N TYR A 77 2.72 -12.17 -9.14
CA TYR A 77 1.96 -13.12 -9.96
C TYR A 77 0.92 -12.41 -10.83
N PHE A 78 0.08 -11.54 -10.25
CA PHE A 78 -0.94 -10.78 -10.98
C PHE A 78 -0.32 -9.89 -12.08
N CYS A 79 0.82 -9.27 -11.80
CA CYS A 79 1.46 -8.33 -12.71
C CYS A 79 2.46 -8.98 -13.68
N GLN A 80 2.73 -10.29 -13.59
CA GLN A 80 3.80 -10.95 -14.35
C GLN A 80 3.65 -10.77 -15.87
N ASN A 81 2.41 -10.79 -16.36
CA ASN A 81 2.08 -10.65 -17.78
C ASN A 81 1.65 -9.23 -18.16
N SER A 82 1.66 -8.29 -17.21
CA SER A 82 1.31 -6.90 -17.50
C SER A 82 2.44 -6.22 -18.30
N MET A 83 2.07 -5.47 -19.34
CA MET A 83 3.03 -4.63 -20.06
C MET A 83 3.39 -3.36 -19.27
N LYS A 84 2.40 -2.79 -18.57
CA LYS A 84 2.47 -1.54 -17.82
C LYS A 84 1.54 -1.62 -16.63
N ILE A 85 1.91 -0.94 -15.55
CA ILE A 85 1.11 -0.82 -14.33
C ILE A 85 0.76 0.65 -14.16
N TYR A 86 -0.51 0.93 -13.90
CA TYR A 86 -1.00 2.28 -13.64
C TYR A 86 -1.33 2.43 -12.16
N THR A 87 -0.90 3.52 -11.56
CA THR A 87 -1.19 3.85 -10.16
C THR A 87 -1.41 5.34 -10.01
N ARG A 88 -1.84 5.80 -8.84
CA ARG A 88 -1.98 7.23 -8.55
C ARG A 88 -1.25 7.56 -7.25
N GLY A 89 -0.38 8.54 -7.32
CA GLY A 89 0.44 9.04 -6.23
C GLY A 89 1.91 8.63 -6.39
N ARG A 90 2.79 9.57 -6.05
CA ARG A 90 4.25 9.39 -6.18
C ARG A 90 4.77 8.27 -5.29
N ALA A 91 4.28 8.19 -4.06
CA ALA A 91 4.70 7.17 -3.09
C ALA A 91 4.28 5.77 -3.53
N GLN A 92 3.04 5.62 -4.01
CA GLN A 92 2.50 4.37 -4.54
C GLN A 92 3.31 3.91 -5.76
N LYS A 93 3.64 4.84 -6.67
CA LYS A 93 4.52 4.56 -7.82
C LYS A 93 5.88 4.03 -7.36
N SER A 94 6.58 4.76 -6.49
CA SER A 94 7.91 4.35 -6.03
C SER A 94 7.88 3.00 -5.28
N TYR A 95 6.83 2.73 -4.52
CA TYR A 95 6.62 1.44 -3.87
C TYR A 95 6.41 0.29 -4.88
N LEU A 96 5.62 0.50 -5.92
CA LEU A 96 5.41 -0.52 -6.95
C LEU A 96 6.66 -0.73 -7.82
N GLU A 97 7.42 0.33 -8.10
CA GLU A 97 8.70 0.25 -8.83
C GLU A 97 9.76 -0.55 -8.07
N SER A 98 9.80 -0.45 -6.74
CA SER A 98 10.73 -1.26 -5.93
C SER A 98 10.32 -2.73 -5.85
N LEU A 99 9.03 -3.03 -6.03
CA LEU A 99 8.46 -4.37 -5.89
C LEU A 99 8.41 -5.16 -7.22
N LEU A 100 8.14 -4.46 -8.33
CA LEU A 100 7.74 -5.05 -9.61
C LEU A 100 8.72 -4.67 -10.73
N CYS A 101 9.09 -5.65 -11.55
CA CYS A 101 9.98 -5.44 -12.71
C CYS A 101 9.24 -4.96 -13.96
N ARG A 102 8.25 -4.08 -13.80
CA ARG A 102 7.39 -3.56 -14.89
C ARG A 102 7.32 -2.04 -14.86
N PRO A 103 7.17 -1.35 -16.00
CA PRO A 103 6.98 0.09 -16.02
C PRO A 103 5.74 0.50 -15.21
N VAL A 104 5.94 1.38 -14.22
CA VAL A 104 4.85 1.94 -13.40
C VAL A 104 4.61 3.41 -13.81
N ILE A 105 3.35 3.70 -14.15
CA ILE A 105 2.88 5.01 -14.63
C ILE A 105 1.99 5.61 -13.55
N ASN A 106 2.23 6.88 -13.22
CA ASN A 106 1.43 7.70 -12.29
C ASN A 106 0.71 8.80 -13.06
#